data_AF-A0A1L7NNX4-F1
#
_entry.id   AF-A0A1L7NNX4-F1
#
_cell.length_a   1.000
_cell.length_b   1.000
_cell.length_c   1.000
_cell.angle_alpha   90.00
_cell.angle_beta   90.00
_cell.angle_gamma   90.00
#
_symmetry.space_group_name_H-M   'P 1'
#
loop_
_entity.id
_entity.type
_entity.pdbx_description
1 polymer ?
#
loop_
_entity_poly.entity_id
_entity_poly.type
_entity_poly.pdbx_seq_one_letter_code
_entity_poly.pdbx_strand_id
1 'polypeptide(L)' 'MLIKKILTHFHFCCGLGGGAKGFNRAKPIVGNVQAEWECLGGVDVDPAGLADFKRLSGVEGTLLDLFTRDQ' A
#
# COMPACT_ATOMS: atom_id res chain seq x y z
N MET A 1 -10.79 27.55 0.11
CA MET A 1 -10.97 26.60 1.23
C MET A 1 -10.20 25.32 0.92
N LEU A 2 -9.37 24.84 1.85
CA LEU A 2 -8.64 23.58 1.69
C LEU A 2 -9.56 22.40 2.00
N ILE A 3 -9.64 21.42 1.10
CA ILE A 3 -10.41 20.18 1.26
C ILE A 3 -9.43 19.06 1.65
N LYS A 4 -9.67 18.41 2.79
CA LYS A 4 -8.90 17.22 3.20
C LYS A 4 -9.60 15.95 2.72
N LYS A 5 -8.84 15.00 2.17
CA LYS A 5 -9.33 13.69 1.72
C LYS A 5 -8.44 12.57 2.24
N ILE A 6 -9.06 11.51 2.75
CA ILE A 6 -8.37 10.23 2.92
C ILE A 6 -8.51 9.49 1.59
N LEU A 7 -7.39 9.06 1.03
CA LEU A 7 -7.35 8.20 -0.14
C LEU A 7 -6.71 6.87 0.26
N THR A 8 -7.28 5.78 -0.24
CA THR A 8 -6.83 4.43 0.09
C THR A 8 -5.93 3.88 -1.00
N HIS A 9 -4.99 3.02 -0.62
CA HIS A 9 -4.13 2.29 -1.54
C HIS A 9 -3.98 0.83 -1.13
N PHE A 10 -3.79 -0.02 -2.12
CA PHE A 10 -3.56 -1.46 -1.97
C PHE A 10 -2.50 -1.89 -2.98
N HIS A 11 -1.63 -2.82 -2.57
CA HIS A 11 -0.46 -3.21 -3.37
C HIS A 11 -0.54 -4.67 -3.84
N PHE A 12 -0.70 -4.86 -5.15
CA PHE A 12 -0.50 -6.16 -5.80
C PHE A 12 0.99 -6.43 -6.00
N CYS A 13 1.42 -7.68 -5.79
CA CYS A 13 2.83 -8.07 -5.81
C CYS A 13 3.66 -7.09 -4.97
N CYS A 14 3.24 -6.90 -3.70
CA CYS A 14 3.70 -5.79 -2.89
C CYS A 14 5.19 -5.86 -2.53
N GLY A 15 5.81 -7.02 -2.69
CA GLY A 15 7.18 -7.34 -2.27
C GLY A 15 7.42 -6.84 -0.85
N LEU A 16 8.58 -6.22 -0.65
CA LEU A 16 8.97 -5.61 0.63
C LEU A 16 8.15 -4.38 1.04
N GLY A 17 7.27 -3.83 0.19
CA GLY A 17 6.41 -2.69 0.52
C GLY A 17 6.99 -1.30 0.27
N GLY A 18 7.94 -1.14 -0.66
CA GLY A 18 8.51 0.16 -1.02
C GLY A 18 7.46 1.18 -1.51
N GLY A 19 6.47 0.70 -2.28
CA GLY A 19 5.32 1.51 -2.72
C GLY A 19 4.50 2.03 -1.54
N ALA A 20 4.06 1.14 -0.65
CA ALA A 20 3.24 1.51 0.52
C ALA A 20 3.96 2.53 1.42
N LYS A 21 5.26 2.35 1.64
CA LYS A 21 6.10 3.32 2.36
C LYS A 21 6.12 4.68 1.69
N GLY A 22 6.20 4.70 0.35
CA GLY A 22 6.15 5.91 -0.46
C GLY A 22 4.84 6.65 -0.29
N PHE A 23 3.70 5.95 -0.45
CA PHE A 23 2.36 6.51 -0.26
C PHE A 23 2.19 7.07 1.16
N ASN A 24 2.48 6.28 2.20
CA ASN A 24 2.32 6.72 3.60
C ASN A 24 3.18 7.93 3.99
N ARG A 25 4.30 8.19 3.29
CA ARG A 25 5.16 9.36 3.53
C ARG A 25 4.79 10.57 2.67
N ALA A 26 4.05 10.37 1.59
CA ALA A 26 3.70 11.42 0.66
C ALA A 26 2.66 12.37 1.27
N LYS A 27 2.78 13.66 0.94
CA LYS A 27 1.82 14.70 1.30
C LYS A 27 1.29 15.37 0.04
N PRO A 28 0.52 14.65 -0.80
CA PRO A 28 0.14 15.16 -2.12
C PRO A 28 -0.88 16.30 -2.02
N ILE A 29 -0.67 17.32 -2.83
CA ILE A 29 -1.55 18.48 -2.96
C ILE A 29 -1.84 18.70 -4.44
N VAL A 30 -3.12 18.76 -4.80
CA VAL A 30 -3.58 19.10 -6.15
C VAL A 30 -4.67 20.14 -6.03
N GLY A 31 -4.42 21.34 -6.55
CA GLY A 31 -5.34 22.48 -6.40
C GLY A 31 -5.62 22.79 -4.93
N ASN A 32 -6.88 22.77 -4.53
CA ASN A 32 -7.32 22.99 -3.15
C ASN A 32 -7.55 21.69 -2.35
N VAL A 33 -7.10 20.54 -2.85
CA VAL A 33 -7.23 19.23 -2.18
C VAL A 33 -5.88 18.81 -1.59
N GLN A 34 -5.86 18.51 -0.29
CA GLN A 34 -4.77 17.83 0.40
C GLN A 34 -5.23 16.40 0.70
N ALA A 35 -4.45 15.41 0.25
CA ALA A 35 -4.71 14.02 0.62
C ALA A 35 -3.82 13.55 1.77
N GLU A 36 -4.38 12.61 2.54
CA GLU A 36 -3.68 11.70 3.44
C GLU A 36 -3.92 10.28 2.93
N TRP A 37 -2.91 9.41 3.06
CA TRP A 37 -2.97 8.05 2.53
C TRP A 37 -3.26 7.02 3.61
N GLU A 38 -4.13 6.07 3.30
CA GLU A 38 -4.42 4.90 4.12
C GLU A 38 -4.09 3.62 3.33
N CYS A 39 -3.16 2.83 3.85
CA CYS A 39 -2.84 1.52 3.30
C CYS A 39 -3.90 0.52 3.73
N LEU A 40 -4.56 -0.14 2.78
CA LEU A 40 -5.52 -1.20 3.08
C LEU A 40 -4.87 -2.58 3.16
N GLY A 41 -3.65 -2.72 2.63
CA GLY A 41 -2.88 -3.96 2.66
C GLY A 41 -2.12 -4.20 1.35
N GLY A 42 -1.63 -5.42 1.23
CA GLY A 42 -0.97 -5.90 0.03
C GLY A 42 -1.12 -7.40 -0.12
N VAL A 43 -0.74 -7.92 -1.29
CA VAL A 43 -0.70 -9.35 -1.58
C VAL A 43 0.61 -9.67 -2.26
N ASP A 44 1.22 -10.77 -1.83
CA ASP A 44 2.44 -11.31 -2.43
C ASP A 44 2.53 -12.82 -2.19
N VAL A 45 3.34 -13.49 -3.01
CA VAL A 45 3.66 -14.91 -2.87
C VAL A 45 4.87 -15.13 -1.95
N ASP A 46 5.67 -14.08 -1.70
CA ASP A 46 6.86 -14.13 -0.86
C ASP A 46 6.55 -13.79 0.62
N PRO A 47 6.63 -14.75 1.55
CA PRO A 47 6.42 -14.49 2.97
C PRO A 47 7.49 -13.56 3.58
N ALA A 48 8.72 -13.53 3.06
CA ALA A 48 9.75 -12.61 3.56
C ALA A 48 9.45 -11.17 3.16
N GLY A 49 9.06 -10.95 1.90
CA GLY A 49 8.54 -9.67 1.42
C GLY A 49 7.36 -9.17 2.26
N LEU A 50 6.39 -10.02 2.60
CA LEU A 50 5.24 -9.63 3.42
C LEU A 50 5.62 -9.22 4.86
N ALA A 51 6.64 -9.85 5.46
CA ALA A 51 7.15 -9.43 6.77
C ALA A 51 7.75 -8.01 6.71
N ASP A 52 8.48 -7.71 5.64
CA ASP A 52 9.00 -6.36 5.39
C ASP A 52 7.88 -5.37 5.04
N PHE A 53 6.89 -5.79 4.26
CA PHE A 53 5.72 -4.98 3.93
C PHE A 53 5.01 -4.53 5.20
N LYS A 54 4.74 -5.43 6.14
CA LYS A 54 4.13 -5.09 7.44
C LYS A 54 4.97 -4.09 8.22
N ARG A 55 6.30 -4.29 8.25
CA ARG A 55 7.23 -3.37 8.92
C ARG A 55 7.22 -1.97 8.30
N LEU A 56 7.11 -1.87 6.98
CA LEU A 56 7.19 -0.59 6.26
C LEU A 56 5.84 0.13 6.14
N SER A 57 4.75 -0.61 6.00
CA SER A 57 3.39 -0.08 5.78
C SER A 57 2.57 0.04 7.07
N GLY A 58 2.88 -0.76 8.09
CA GLY A 58 2.09 -0.89 9.32
C GLY A 58 0.84 -1.77 9.17
N VAL A 59 0.62 -2.39 8.02
CA VAL A 59 -0.59 -3.16 7.69
C VAL A 59 -0.21 -4.57 7.27
N GLU A 60 -1.04 -5.56 7.60
CA GLU A 60 -0.84 -6.95 7.18
C GLU A 60 -0.93 -7.08 5.66
N GLY A 61 -0.18 -8.03 5.12
CA GLY A 61 -0.33 -8.48 3.73
C GLY A 61 -0.87 -9.91 3.68
N THR A 62 -1.47 -10.25 2.54
CA THR A 62 -2.02 -11.59 2.28
C THR A 62 -1.00 -12.43 1.52
N LEU A 63 -0.69 -13.62 2.03
CA LEU A 63 0.15 -14.60 1.34
C LEU A 63 -0.68 -15.37 0.31
N LEU A 64 -0.48 -15.09 -0.98
CA LEU A 64 -1.21 -15.72 -2.07
C LEU A 64 -0.39 -15.69 -3.37
N ASP A 65 -0.34 -16.83 -4.07
CA ASP A 65 0.25 -16.91 -5.42
C ASP A 65 -0.76 -16.42 -6.47
N LEU A 66 -0.48 -15.25 -7.06
CA LEU A 66 -1.29 -14.64 -8.12
C LEU A 66 -0.90 -15.11 -9.54
N PHE A 67 0.08 -16.01 -9.68
CA PHE A 67 0.58 -16.48 -10.98
C PHE A 67 0.02 -17.84 -11.40
N THR A 68 -0.98 -18.35 -10.69
CA THR A 68 -1.71 -19.56 -11.11
C THR A 68 -2.77 -19.21 -12.15
N ARG A 69 -3.12 -20.14 -13.06
CA ARG A 69 -4.15 -19.92 -14.08
C ARG A 69 -5.56 -19.70 -13.51
N ASP A 70 -5.79 -20.19 -12.30
CA ASP A 70 -7.10 -20.16 -11.65
C ASP A 70 -7.39 -18.83 -10.94
N GLN A 71 -6.41 -17.93 -10.85
CA GLN A 71 -6.56 -16.53 -10.42
C GLN A 71 -6.81 -15.63 -11.62
#